data_AF-A0A4D8S5B7-F1
#
_entry.id   AF-A0A4D8S5B7-F1
#
_cell.length_a   1.000
_cell.length_b   1.000
_cell.length_c   1.000
_cell.angle_alpha   90.00
_cell.angle_beta   90.00
_cell.angle_gamma   90.00
#
_symmetry.space_group_name_H-M   'P 1'
#
loop_
_entity.id
_entity.type
_entity.pdbx_description
1 polymer ?
#
loop_
_entity_poly.entity_id
_entity_poly.type
_entity_poly.pdbx_seq_one_letter_code
_entity_poly.pdbx_strand_id
1 'polypeptide(L)'
;MYKRRAEHYLGSREYLEDIPLNTCDDVFGTVIYLKIPEAEDIIKASELARSELSEMLTAKLHEYMKAGNLELVEQVSQILESLKEINRLEEMFKTITVAYVLSIIRRERVNLDIDLKSSALDLMEGIESLFLKAIPFLTDLGDLGKAVDNLRFSVEMLKARIRKINSNGE
;
A
#
# COMPACT_ATOMS: atom_id res chain seq x y z
N MET A 1 -3.07 0.72 17.81
CA MET A 1 -1.71 0.63 17.28
C MET A 1 -1.43 1.70 16.23
N TYR A 2 -2.12 1.70 15.08
CA TYR A 2 -1.97 2.78 14.08
C TYR A 2 -2.26 4.17 14.65
N LYS A 3 -3.19 4.30 15.61
CA LYS A 3 -3.41 5.56 16.34
C LYS A 3 -2.15 6.08 17.04
N ARG A 4 -1.37 5.25 17.76
CA ARG A 4 -0.14 5.68 18.44
C ARG A 4 0.98 6.01 17.44
N ARG A 5 1.14 5.20 16.38
CA ARG A 5 2.10 5.49 15.28
C ARG A 5 1.75 6.81 14.57
N ALA A 6 0.48 7.02 14.29
CA ALA A 6 -0.03 8.25 13.69
C ALA A 6 0.10 9.46 14.62
N GLU A 7 -0.21 9.32 15.92
CA GLU A 7 0.00 10.36 16.93
C GLU A 7 1.47 10.75 17.06
N HIS A 8 2.37 9.78 17.03
CA HIS A 8 3.79 10.07 17.02
C HIS A 8 4.23 10.71 15.70
N TYR A 9 3.81 10.17 14.55
CA TYR A 9 4.09 10.75 13.23
C TYR A 9 3.60 12.21 13.14
N LEU A 10 2.44 12.53 13.73
CA LEU A 10 1.94 13.92 13.85
C LEU A 10 2.86 14.82 14.68
N GLY A 11 3.46 14.29 15.74
CA GLY A 11 4.33 15.03 16.66
C GLY A 11 5.78 15.17 16.19
N SER A 12 6.34 14.18 15.49
CA SER A 12 7.77 14.13 15.13
C SER A 12 8.06 14.12 13.63
N ARG A 13 7.07 13.79 12.78
CA ARG A 13 7.24 13.57 11.33
C ARG A 13 8.28 12.50 10.95
N GLU A 14 8.76 11.70 11.90
CA GLU A 14 9.69 10.60 11.65
C GLU A 14 8.95 9.27 11.48
N TYR A 15 9.43 8.43 10.54
CA TYR A 15 8.95 7.06 10.40
C TYR A 15 9.45 6.22 11.56
N LEU A 16 8.52 5.72 12.37
CA LEU A 16 8.85 4.80 13.44
C LEU A 16 8.89 3.38 12.92
N GLU A 17 10.09 2.95 12.58
CA GLU A 17 10.46 1.54 12.50
C GLU A 17 10.46 0.88 13.91
N ASP A 18 10.39 1.69 14.98
CA ASP A 18 10.57 1.28 16.38
C ASP A 18 9.30 1.05 17.22
N ILE A 19 8.07 1.18 16.67
CA ILE A 19 6.84 0.86 17.45
C ILE A 19 6.41 -0.59 17.19
N PRO A 20 6.54 -1.51 18.18
CA PRO A 20 6.21 -2.92 18.01
C PRO A 20 4.71 -3.16 17.75
N LEU A 21 4.44 -4.06 16.80
CA LEU A 21 3.11 -4.54 16.40
C LEU A 21 2.49 -5.42 17.48
N ASN A 22 1.60 -4.84 18.32
CA ASN A 22 0.76 -5.62 19.23
C ASN A 22 -0.72 -5.55 18.78
N THR A 23 -1.30 -6.74 18.62
CA THR A 23 -2.53 -7.07 17.88
C THR A 23 -3.87 -6.67 18.52
N CYS A 24 -3.87 -5.97 19.66
CA CYS A 24 -5.11 -5.76 20.45
C CYS A 24 -5.84 -4.42 20.20
N ASP A 25 -5.28 -3.49 19.41
CA ASP A 25 -5.85 -2.14 19.21
C ASP A 25 -6.49 -1.93 17.81
N ASP A 26 -6.54 -2.95 16.96
CA ASP A 26 -6.83 -2.79 15.52
C ASP A 26 -8.23 -2.30 15.19
N VAL A 27 -9.21 -2.54 16.07
CA VAL A 27 -10.61 -2.12 15.85
C VAL A 27 -10.72 -0.60 15.64
N PHE A 28 -9.94 0.21 16.37
CA PHE A 28 -9.96 1.68 16.20
C PHE A 28 -9.17 2.15 14.97
N GLY A 29 -8.11 1.43 14.58
CA GLY A 29 -7.40 1.69 13.33
C GLY A 29 -8.35 1.49 12.15
N THR A 30 -8.95 0.30 12.05
CA THR A 30 -9.94 -0.08 11.03
C THR A 30 -11.09 0.93 10.92
N VAL A 31 -11.65 1.41 12.04
CA VAL A 31 -12.76 2.39 12.02
C VAL A 31 -12.34 3.79 11.55
N ILE A 32 -11.07 4.19 11.77
CA ILE A 32 -10.55 5.50 11.33
C ILE A 32 -10.24 5.49 9.83
N TYR A 33 -9.77 4.37 9.27
CA TYR A 33 -9.58 4.20 7.82
C TYR A 33 -10.85 4.41 7.02
N LEU A 34 -12.01 3.97 7.54
CA LEU A 34 -13.34 4.09 6.90
C LEU A 34 -13.81 5.55 6.67
N LYS A 35 -13.10 6.56 7.19
CA LYS A 35 -13.42 7.98 6.94
C LYS A 35 -12.97 8.45 5.56
N ILE A 36 -12.06 7.71 4.92
CA ILE A 36 -11.58 7.98 3.56
C ILE A 36 -11.81 6.73 2.69
N PRO A 37 -12.98 6.56 2.07
CA PRO A 37 -13.28 5.37 1.26
C PRO A 37 -12.23 5.09 0.18
N GLU A 38 -11.68 6.14 -0.45
CA GLU A 38 -10.64 5.99 -1.46
C GLU A 38 -9.34 5.38 -0.89
N ALA A 39 -9.01 5.67 0.37
CA ALA A 39 -7.85 5.07 1.02
C ALA A 39 -8.09 3.59 1.38
N GLU A 40 -9.31 3.24 1.77
CA GLU A 40 -9.71 1.85 1.98
C GLU A 40 -9.64 1.05 0.68
N ASP A 41 -10.13 1.62 -0.43
CA ASP A 41 -10.08 0.99 -1.75
C ASP A 41 -8.64 0.78 -2.24
N ILE A 42 -7.73 1.74 -1.96
CA ILE A 42 -6.29 1.59 -2.23
C ILE A 42 -5.72 0.38 -1.49
N ILE A 43 -6.01 0.23 -0.19
CA ILE A 43 -5.53 -0.91 0.61
C ILE A 43 -6.09 -2.23 0.10
N LYS A 44 -7.39 -2.31 -0.18
CA LYS A 44 -8.00 -3.55 -0.68
C LYS A 44 -7.42 -3.94 -2.03
N ALA A 45 -7.24 -2.98 -2.94
CA ALA A 45 -6.65 -3.22 -4.24
C ALA A 45 -5.16 -3.61 -4.12
N SER A 46 -4.40 -2.98 -3.21
CA SER A 46 -3.00 -3.32 -2.97
C SER A 46 -2.84 -4.74 -2.40
N GLU A 47 -3.67 -5.09 -1.41
CA GLU A 47 -3.67 -6.40 -0.76
C GLU A 47 -4.04 -7.52 -1.75
N LEU A 48 -5.02 -7.27 -2.63
CA LEU A 48 -5.41 -8.20 -3.69
C LEU A 48 -4.28 -8.40 -4.69
N ALA A 49 -3.75 -7.31 -5.27
CA ALA A 49 -2.68 -7.38 -6.26
C ALA A 49 -1.43 -8.07 -5.70
N ARG A 50 -1.06 -7.77 -4.44
CA ARG A 50 0.07 -8.41 -3.75
C ARG A 50 -0.17 -9.91 -3.55
N SER A 51 -1.36 -10.31 -3.10
CA SER A 51 -1.70 -11.71 -2.86
C SER A 51 -1.65 -12.50 -4.17
N GLU A 52 -2.27 -11.98 -5.22
CA GLU A 52 -2.26 -12.61 -6.55
C GLU A 52 -0.83 -12.72 -7.12
N LEU A 53 -0.04 -11.64 -7.06
CA LEU A 53 1.38 -11.67 -7.47
C LEU A 53 2.15 -12.76 -6.72
N SER A 54 2.00 -12.82 -5.40
CA SER A 54 2.70 -13.77 -4.54
C SER A 54 2.34 -15.21 -4.91
N GLU A 55 1.04 -15.51 -5.04
CA GLU A 55 0.55 -16.84 -5.37
C GLU A 55 1.03 -17.31 -6.74
N MET A 56 0.89 -16.45 -7.75
CA MET A 56 1.25 -16.76 -9.12
C MET A 56 2.76 -16.96 -9.30
N LEU A 57 3.57 -16.07 -8.70
CA LEU A 57 5.03 -16.20 -8.74
C LEU A 57 5.51 -17.41 -7.93
N THR A 58 4.87 -17.73 -6.80
CA THR A 58 5.19 -18.94 -6.03
C THR A 58 4.87 -20.21 -6.81
N ALA A 59 3.77 -20.25 -7.57
CA ALA A 59 3.47 -21.36 -8.46
C ALA A 59 4.56 -21.53 -9.53
N LYS A 60 4.98 -20.42 -10.16
CA LYS A 60 6.06 -20.42 -11.16
C LYS A 60 7.41 -20.83 -10.59
N LEU A 61 7.74 -20.38 -9.39
CA LEU A 61 8.95 -20.77 -8.69
C LEU A 61 9.03 -22.30 -8.55
N HIS A 62 7.94 -22.93 -8.09
CA HIS A 62 7.87 -24.39 -7.97
C HIS A 62 7.99 -25.11 -9.32
N GLU A 63 7.40 -24.57 -10.39
CA GLU A 63 7.55 -25.11 -11.75
C GLU A 63 9.02 -25.10 -12.20
N TYR A 64 9.71 -23.97 -12.05
CA TYR A 64 11.11 -23.84 -12.44
C TYR A 64 12.05 -24.68 -11.58
N MET A 65 11.77 -24.81 -10.29
CA MET A 65 12.51 -25.71 -9.40
C MET A 65 12.40 -27.17 -9.85
N LYS A 66 11.19 -27.64 -10.18
CA LYS A 66 10.97 -29.00 -10.69
C LYS A 66 11.66 -29.24 -12.03
N ALA A 67 11.70 -28.22 -12.88
CA ALA A 67 12.39 -28.26 -14.18
C ALA A 67 13.92 -28.14 -14.06
N GLY A 68 14.46 -27.83 -12.88
CA GLY A 68 15.90 -27.63 -12.67
C GLY A 68 16.45 -26.33 -13.27
N ASN A 69 15.58 -25.36 -13.60
CA ASN A 69 16.01 -24.09 -14.19
C ASN A 69 16.37 -23.07 -13.09
N LEU A 70 17.58 -23.18 -12.57
CA LEU A 70 18.06 -22.38 -11.43
C LEU A 70 18.10 -20.87 -11.71
N GLU A 71 18.35 -20.46 -12.96
CA GLU A 71 18.39 -19.05 -13.35
C GLU A 71 17.01 -18.40 -13.19
N LEU A 72 15.95 -19.05 -13.68
CA LEU A 72 14.59 -18.55 -13.53
C LEU A 72 14.11 -18.60 -12.07
N VAL A 73 14.56 -19.60 -11.31
CA VAL A 73 14.29 -19.68 -9.86
C VAL A 73 14.85 -18.46 -9.13
N GLU A 74 16.09 -18.06 -9.46
CA GLU A 74 16.73 -16.89 -8.84
C GLU A 74 15.99 -15.60 -9.20
N GLN A 75 15.64 -15.40 -10.48
CA GLN A 75 14.91 -14.22 -10.93
C GLN A 75 13.54 -14.09 -10.25
N VAL A 76 12.75 -15.17 -10.20
CA VAL A 76 11.43 -15.16 -9.53
C VAL A 76 11.57 -14.92 -8.02
N SER A 77 12.59 -15.50 -7.39
CA SER A 77 12.85 -15.30 -5.95
C SER A 77 13.17 -13.84 -5.63
N GLN A 78 13.94 -13.15 -6.46
CA GLN A 78 14.24 -11.72 -6.29
C GLN A 78 12.99 -10.84 -6.41
N ILE A 79 12.05 -11.21 -7.28
CA ILE A 79 10.76 -10.51 -7.40
C ILE A 79 9.91 -10.75 -6.15
N LEU A 80 9.84 -11.99 -5.65
CA LEU A 80 9.13 -12.31 -4.41
C LEU A 80 9.73 -11.60 -3.19
N GLU A 81 11.06 -11.48 -3.10
CA GLU A 81 11.75 -10.74 -2.04
C GLU A 81 11.33 -9.26 -2.03
N SER A 82 11.10 -8.68 -3.22
CA SER A 82 10.67 -7.31 -3.39
C SER A 82 9.24 -7.04 -2.87
N LEU A 83 8.42 -8.07 -2.59
CA LEU A 83 7.12 -7.91 -1.93
C LEU A 83 7.25 -7.37 -0.51
N LYS A 84 8.41 -7.54 0.16
CA LYS A 84 8.68 -6.96 1.48
C LYS A 84 8.60 -5.43 1.46
N GLU A 85 9.08 -4.82 0.37
CA GLU A 85 9.02 -3.37 0.20
C GLU A 85 7.57 -2.89 0.03
N ILE A 86 6.71 -3.64 -0.65
CA ILE A 86 5.28 -3.32 -0.76
C ILE A 86 4.60 -3.34 0.60
N ASN A 87 4.92 -4.33 1.44
CA ASN A 87 4.40 -4.37 2.81
C ASN A 87 4.81 -3.12 3.60
N ARG A 88 6.07 -2.68 3.44
CA ARG A 88 6.58 -1.45 4.08
C ARG A 88 5.81 -0.21 3.59
N LEU A 89 5.62 -0.07 2.28
CA LEU A 89 4.89 1.05 1.67
C LEU A 89 3.41 1.06 2.08
N GLU A 90 2.77 -0.10 2.16
CA GLU A 90 1.39 -0.24 2.60
C GLU A 90 1.23 0.19 4.06
N GLU A 91 2.14 -0.24 4.94
CA GLU A 91 2.18 0.17 6.34
C GLU A 91 2.37 1.67 6.53
N MET A 92 3.20 2.27 5.67
CA MET A 92 3.45 3.70 5.61
C MET A 92 2.19 4.46 5.20
N PHE A 93 1.53 4.05 4.11
CA PHE A 93 0.27 4.63 3.65
C PHE A 93 -0.85 4.47 4.70
N LYS A 94 -0.96 3.29 5.34
CA LYS A 94 -1.87 3.04 6.47
C LYS A 94 -1.60 4.03 7.62
N THR A 95 -0.34 4.24 7.99
CA THR A 95 0.00 5.15 9.10
C THR A 95 -0.36 6.60 8.79
N ILE A 96 0.00 7.08 7.60
CA ILE A 96 -0.28 8.46 7.17
C ILE A 96 -1.78 8.71 7.07
N THR A 97 -2.55 7.75 6.55
CA THR A 97 -4.01 7.88 6.46
C THR A 97 -4.65 8.09 7.83
N VAL A 98 -4.19 7.36 8.86
CA VAL A 98 -4.69 7.56 10.23
C VAL A 98 -4.25 8.91 10.80
N ALA A 99 -3.00 9.32 10.56
CA ALA A 99 -2.49 10.62 10.98
C ALA A 99 -3.31 11.76 10.38
N TYR A 100 -3.65 11.64 9.10
CA TYR A 100 -4.50 12.58 8.38
C TYR A 100 -5.89 12.72 9.00
N VAL A 101 -6.55 11.61 9.30
CA VAL A 101 -7.88 11.66 9.94
C VAL A 101 -7.79 12.22 11.37
N LEU A 102 -6.73 11.87 12.12
CA LEU A 102 -6.51 12.38 13.47
C LEU A 102 -6.26 13.90 13.48
N SER A 103 -5.47 14.43 12.55
CA SER A 103 -5.22 15.88 12.47
C SER A 103 -6.51 16.66 12.21
N ILE A 104 -7.39 16.13 11.34
CA ILE A 104 -8.73 16.71 11.09
C ILE A 104 -9.59 16.69 12.35
N ILE A 105 -9.67 15.56 13.05
CA ILE A 105 -10.48 15.42 14.28
C ILE A 105 -9.99 16.39 15.36
N ARG A 106 -8.67 16.53 15.51
CA ARG A 106 -8.03 17.38 16.53
C ARG A 106 -7.91 18.84 16.12
N ARG A 107 -8.25 19.18 14.88
CA ARG A 107 -8.05 20.52 14.29
C ARG A 107 -6.60 20.98 14.37
N GLU A 108 -5.67 20.04 14.24
CA GLU A 108 -4.24 20.34 14.19
C GLU A 108 -3.90 20.98 12.83
N ARG A 109 -3.13 22.07 12.84
CA ARG A 109 -2.69 22.76 11.61
C ARG A 109 -1.48 22.06 10.98
N VAL A 110 -1.62 20.78 10.68
CA VAL A 110 -0.58 19.98 10.03
C VAL A 110 -1.05 19.66 8.62
N ASN A 111 -0.34 20.18 7.61
CA ASN A 111 -0.62 19.81 6.22
C ASN A 111 -0.05 18.40 5.97
N LEU A 112 -0.96 17.42 5.90
CA LEU A 112 -0.69 16.03 5.58
C LEU A 112 -1.22 15.63 4.19
N ASP A 113 -1.76 16.57 3.42
CA ASP A 113 -2.29 16.30 2.08
C ASP A 113 -1.21 15.79 1.13
N ILE A 114 -0.01 16.38 1.23
CA ILE A 114 1.16 15.98 0.44
C ILE A 114 1.59 14.57 0.83
N ASP A 115 1.72 14.29 2.12
CA ASP A 115 2.18 13.00 2.64
C ASP A 115 1.19 11.88 2.29
N LEU A 116 -0.11 12.15 2.41
CA LEU A 116 -1.15 11.18 2.06
C LEU A 116 -1.14 10.87 0.56
N LYS A 117 -0.95 11.90 -0.27
CA LYS A 117 -0.85 11.75 -1.72
C LYS A 117 0.42 11.00 -2.12
N SER A 118 1.58 11.36 -1.57
CA SER A 118 2.86 10.74 -1.94
C SER A 118 2.90 9.28 -1.53
N SER A 119 2.49 8.96 -0.30
CA SER A 119 2.46 7.57 0.16
C SER A 119 1.51 6.67 -0.63
N ALA A 120 0.37 7.20 -1.09
CA ALA A 120 -0.52 6.48 -2.01
C ALA A 120 0.14 6.20 -3.38
N LEU A 121 0.86 7.18 -3.92
CA LEU A 121 1.59 7.06 -5.18
C LEU A 121 2.75 6.06 -5.06
N ASP A 122 3.54 6.15 -3.99
CA ASP A 122 4.66 5.24 -3.75
C ASP A 122 4.19 3.78 -3.70
N LEU A 123 3.08 3.50 -3.00
CA LEU A 123 2.49 2.17 -2.93
C LEU A 123 2.03 1.67 -4.30
N MET A 124 1.35 2.51 -5.07
CA MET A 124 0.91 2.20 -6.44
C MET A 124 2.08 1.92 -7.36
N GLU A 125 3.08 2.79 -7.40
CA GLU A 125 4.28 2.64 -8.22
C GLU A 125 5.08 1.39 -7.83
N GLY A 126 5.15 1.07 -6.54
CA GLY A 126 5.76 -0.17 -6.05
C GLY A 126 5.07 -1.41 -6.62
N ILE A 127 3.74 -1.47 -6.55
CA ILE A 127 2.95 -2.59 -7.08
C ILE A 127 3.06 -2.67 -8.60
N GLU A 128 2.96 -1.55 -9.31
CA GLU A 128 3.12 -1.51 -10.76
C GLU A 128 4.51 -1.99 -11.21
N SER A 129 5.56 -1.56 -10.50
CA SER A 129 6.93 -2.00 -10.77
C SER A 129 7.08 -3.52 -10.62
N LEU A 130 6.48 -4.10 -9.58
CA LEU A 130 6.49 -5.55 -9.41
C LEU A 130 5.67 -6.27 -10.46
N PHE A 131 4.49 -5.75 -10.78
CA PHE A 131 3.65 -6.28 -11.84
C PHE A 131 4.43 -6.36 -13.16
N LEU A 132 5.07 -5.27 -13.57
CA LEU A 132 5.87 -5.22 -14.80
C LEU A 132 7.04 -6.20 -14.79
N LYS A 133 7.73 -6.36 -13.64
CA LYS A 133 8.80 -7.35 -13.48
C LYS A 133 8.27 -8.79 -13.53
N ALA A 134 7.04 -9.03 -13.10
CA ALA A 134 6.44 -10.36 -13.06
C ALA A 134 5.92 -10.82 -14.44
N ILE A 135 5.48 -9.90 -15.32
CA ILE A 135 4.90 -10.22 -16.63
C ILE A 135 5.62 -11.34 -17.41
N PRO A 136 6.97 -11.36 -17.54
CA PRO A 136 7.67 -12.38 -18.30
C PRO A 136 7.46 -13.82 -17.79
N PHE A 137 7.10 -13.98 -16.51
CA PHE A 137 6.95 -15.27 -15.85
C PHE A 137 5.49 -15.71 -15.75
N LEU A 138 4.54 -14.80 -15.97
CA LEU A 138 3.12 -15.04 -15.75
C LEU A 138 2.39 -15.34 -17.07
N THR A 139 1.53 -16.34 -17.05
CA THR A 139 0.79 -16.81 -18.24
C THR A 139 -0.63 -16.26 -18.32
N ASP A 140 -1.19 -15.83 -17.20
CA ASP A 140 -2.50 -15.16 -17.10
C ASP A 140 -2.29 -13.88 -16.31
N LEU A 141 -2.82 -12.76 -16.80
CA LEU A 141 -2.68 -11.44 -16.16
C LEU A 141 -4.05 -10.81 -15.90
N GLY A 142 -5.16 -11.52 -16.15
CA GLY A 142 -6.49 -10.92 -16.17
C GLY A 142 -6.88 -10.28 -14.83
N ASP A 143 -6.92 -11.09 -13.78
CA ASP A 143 -7.31 -10.64 -12.44
C ASP A 143 -6.28 -9.69 -11.83
N LEU A 144 -4.99 -10.01 -12.02
CA LEU A 144 -3.89 -9.18 -11.52
C LEU A 144 -3.86 -7.79 -12.18
N GLY A 145 -4.02 -7.73 -13.49
CA GLY A 145 -4.12 -6.48 -14.23
C GLY A 145 -5.31 -5.64 -13.77
N LYS A 146 -6.46 -6.28 -13.51
CA LYS A 146 -7.64 -5.61 -12.96
C LYS A 146 -7.41 -5.07 -11.55
N ALA A 147 -6.70 -5.81 -10.69
CA ALA A 147 -6.35 -5.34 -9.35
C ALA A 147 -5.43 -4.11 -9.41
N VAL A 148 -4.43 -4.11 -10.29
CA VAL A 148 -3.52 -2.98 -10.51
C VAL A 148 -4.25 -1.77 -11.08
N ASP A 149 -5.15 -1.96 -12.04
CA ASP A 149 -5.94 -0.86 -12.61
C ASP A 149 -6.94 -0.27 -11.60
N ASN A 150 -7.54 -1.10 -10.75
CA ASN A 150 -8.36 -0.63 -9.63
C ASN A 150 -7.53 0.22 -8.65
N LEU A 151 -6.31 -0.20 -8.34
CA LEU A 151 -5.40 0.57 -7.49
C LEU A 151 -5.11 1.95 -8.09
N ARG A 152 -4.75 2.02 -9.37
CA ARG A 152 -4.55 3.29 -10.11
C ARG A 152 -5.77 4.20 -10.01
N PHE A 153 -6.96 3.64 -10.25
CA PHE A 153 -8.21 4.39 -10.18
C PHE A 153 -8.45 4.96 -8.79
N SER A 154 -8.29 4.15 -7.73
CA SER A 154 -8.48 4.58 -6.35
C SER A 154 -7.49 5.67 -5.92
N VAL A 155 -6.23 5.61 -6.38
CA VAL A 155 -5.24 6.67 -6.15
C VAL A 155 -5.63 7.98 -6.83
N GLU A 156 -6.12 7.95 -8.07
CA GLU A 156 -6.60 9.17 -8.74
C GLU A 156 -7.83 9.76 -8.05
N MET A 157 -8.74 8.91 -7.55
CA MET A 157 -9.90 9.35 -6.76
C MET A 157 -9.47 10.03 -5.45
N LEU A 158 -8.50 9.46 -4.73
CA LEU A 158 -7.92 10.07 -3.53
C LEU A 158 -7.30 11.44 -3.84
N LYS A 159 -6.50 11.53 -4.93
CA LYS A 159 -5.92 12.79 -5.39
C LYS A 159 -6.98 13.85 -5.71
N ALA A 160 -8.07 13.46 -6.35
CA ALA A 160 -9.17 14.36 -6.68
C ALA A 160 -9.88 14.86 -5.40
N ARG A 161 -10.07 13.99 -4.41
CA ARG A 161 -10.66 14.36 -3.11
C ARG A 161 -9.81 15.39 -2.37
N ILE A 162 -8.51 15.17 -2.27
CA ILE A 162 -7.58 16.11 -1.61
C ILE A 162 -7.62 17.50 -2.27
N ARG A 163 -7.70 17.57 -3.61
CA ARG A 163 -7.86 18.84 -4.32
C ARG A 163 -9.16 19.56 -3.98
N LYS A 164 -10.28 18.84 -3.86
CA LYS A 164 -11.59 19.41 -3.49
C LYS A 164 -11.61 19.98 -2.07
N ILE A 165 -10.95 19.31 -1.13
CA ILE A 165 -10.84 19.80 0.26
C ILE A 165 -10.10 21.14 0.28
N ASN A 166 -9.02 21.25 -0.49
CA ASN A 166 -8.23 22.49 -0.58
C ASN A 166 -8.96 23.64 -1.29
N SER A 167 -9.77 23.35 -2.31
CA SER A 167 -10.51 24.38 -3.07
C SER A 167 -11.80 24.85 -2.39
N ASN A 168 -12.34 24.09 -1.42
CA ASN A 168 -13.48 24.52 -0.59
C ASN A 168 -13.04 25.15 0.75
N GLY A 169 -11.73 25.18 1.04
CA GLY A 169 -11.14 25.82 2.22
C GLY A 169 -10.72 27.28 2.00
N GLU A 170 -10.87 27.79 0.77
CA GLU A 170 -10.80 29.21 0.39
C GLU A 170 -12.21 29.82 0.36
#